data_AF-A0A9D6UP82-F1
#
_entry.id   AF-A0A9D6UP82-F1
#
_cell.length_a   1.000
_cell.length_b   1.000
_cell.length_c   1.000
_cell.angle_alpha   90.00
_cell.angle_beta   90.00
_cell.angle_gamma   90.00
#
_symmetry.space_group_name_H-M   'P 1'
#
loop_
_entity.id
_entity.type
_entity.pdbx_description
1 polymer ?
#
loop_
_entity_poly.entity_id
_entity_poly.type
_entity_poly.pdbx_seq_one_letter_code
_entity_poly.pdbx_strand_id
1 'polypeptide(L)'
;MPFNVPHVDRKEIIKSFKKHILNTVILRMDFADIFDAKELASKMVAKFAKDFPQRDEETEELLGQTEFAIVPVKKITSYIMRNNDTRNYIKVSQNSILLEYKTYETFEKLIEIFNEVLAIYLPVYAENKILRVGLRKINLFDKEEKNSMEKFEGYFNELLLP
;
A
#
# COMPACT_ATOMS: atom_id res chain seq x y z
N MET A 1 -16.61 -15.18 36.80
CA MET A 1 -17.73 -14.42 36.21
C MET A 1 -17.95 -14.97 34.81
N PRO A 2 -19.18 -15.36 34.42
CA PRO A 2 -19.44 -15.81 33.05
C PRO A 2 -19.35 -14.61 32.10
N PHE A 3 -18.52 -14.71 31.06
CA PHE A 3 -18.40 -13.69 30.03
C PHE A 3 -19.74 -13.57 29.29
N ASN A 4 -20.36 -12.40 29.37
CA ASN A 4 -21.54 -12.08 28.57
C ASN A 4 -21.07 -11.78 27.15
N VAL A 5 -20.84 -12.82 26.36
CA VAL A 5 -20.50 -12.69 24.94
C VAL A 5 -21.74 -12.11 24.24
N PRO A 6 -21.67 -10.91 23.65
CA PRO A 6 -22.80 -10.35 22.93
C PRO A 6 -23.29 -11.36 21.90
N HIS A 7 -24.58 -11.65 21.88
CA HIS A 7 -25.14 -12.56 20.90
C HIS A 7 -25.11 -11.88 19.53
N VAL A 8 -24.02 -12.08 18.80
CA VAL A 8 -23.87 -11.50 17.46
C VAL A 8 -24.64 -12.37 16.49
N ASP A 9 -25.75 -11.83 15.96
CA ASP A 9 -26.54 -12.55 14.96
C ASP A 9 -25.69 -12.71 13.69
N ARG A 10 -25.17 -13.92 13.48
CA ARG A 10 -24.41 -14.28 12.29
C ARG A 10 -25.19 -13.97 11.01
N LYS A 11 -26.52 -14.04 10.99
CA LYS A 11 -27.32 -13.71 9.81
C LYS A 11 -27.32 -12.22 9.52
N GLU A 12 -27.28 -11.39 10.56
CA GLU A 12 -27.17 -9.93 10.44
C GLU A 12 -25.76 -9.51 10.00
N ILE A 13 -24.71 -10.14 10.56
CA ILE A 13 -23.33 -10.02 10.06
C ILE A 13 -23.28 -10.43 8.59
N ILE A 14 -23.83 -11.58 8.20
CA ILE A 14 -23.77 -12.05 6.80
C ILE A 14 -24.55 -11.10 5.86
N LYS A 15 -25.67 -10.53 6.28
CA LYS A 15 -26.43 -9.53 5.50
C LYS A 15 -25.66 -8.22 5.31
N SER A 16 -24.97 -7.75 6.35
CA SER A 16 -24.10 -6.57 6.29
C SER A 16 -22.77 -6.86 5.58
N PHE A 17 -22.26 -8.09 5.67
CA PHE A 17 -21.07 -8.57 4.97
C PHE A 17 -21.26 -8.68 3.46
N LYS A 18 -22.48 -9.01 3.00
CA LYS A 18 -22.81 -8.97 1.57
C LYS A 18 -22.84 -7.56 0.98
N LYS A 19 -22.87 -6.51 1.82
CA LYS A 19 -22.67 -5.12 1.40
C LYS A 19 -21.20 -4.68 1.47
N HIS A 20 -20.27 -5.58 1.83
CA HIS A 20 -18.84 -5.26 1.85
C HIS A 20 -18.29 -5.19 0.43
N ILE A 21 -17.98 -3.97 0.03
CA ILE A 21 -17.24 -3.70 -1.19
C ILE A 21 -15.77 -3.99 -0.86
N LEU A 22 -15.14 -4.86 -1.64
CA LEU A 22 -13.69 -5.03 -1.64
C LEU A 22 -13.08 -3.68 -2.05
N ASN A 23 -12.43 -2.99 -1.10
CA ASN A 23 -12.05 -1.59 -1.29
C ASN A 23 -10.56 -1.39 -1.58
N THR A 24 -9.68 -2.37 -1.36
CA THR A 24 -8.28 -2.26 -1.80
C THR A 24 -7.60 -3.63 -1.96
N VAL A 25 -6.84 -3.81 -3.02
CA VAL A 25 -5.89 -4.91 -3.23
C VAL A 25 -4.49 -4.32 -3.29
N ILE A 26 -3.59 -4.86 -2.46
CA ILE A 26 -2.18 -4.49 -2.42
C ILE A 26 -1.36 -5.69 -2.87
N LEU A 27 -0.58 -5.52 -3.93
CA LEU A 27 0.46 -6.47 -4.34
C LEU A 27 1.81 -5.84 -4.05
N ARG A 28 2.63 -6.51 -3.26
CA ARG A 28 3.97 -6.04 -2.87
C ARG A 28 5.03 -7.10 -3.15
N MET A 29 6.12 -6.67 -3.75
CA MET A 29 7.36 -7.42 -3.84
C MET A 29 8.41 -6.79 -2.95
N ASP A 30 9.15 -7.63 -2.22
CA ASP A 30 10.32 -7.22 -1.45
C ASP A 30 11.56 -7.97 -1.93
N PHE A 31 12.68 -7.26 -1.96
CA PHE A 31 13.95 -7.72 -2.46
C PHE A 31 14.99 -7.72 -1.34
N ALA A 32 15.94 -8.65 -1.40
CA ALA A 32 17.04 -8.72 -0.45
C ALA A 32 18.03 -7.57 -0.68
N ASP A 33 18.25 -7.29 -1.96
CA ASP A 33 19.23 -6.33 -2.43
C ASP A 33 18.59 -4.97 -2.70
N ILE A 34 19.38 -3.93 -2.52
CA ILE A 34 18.99 -2.56 -2.82
C ILE A 34 19.24 -2.31 -4.32
N PHE A 35 18.28 -1.67 -4.99
CA PHE A 35 18.42 -1.23 -6.37
C PHE A 35 18.16 0.27 -6.52
N ASP A 36 18.55 0.83 -7.67
CA ASP A 36 18.28 2.22 -8.00
C ASP A 36 16.79 2.40 -8.32
N ALA A 37 16.05 2.79 -7.28
CA ALA A 37 14.61 3.07 -7.37
C ALA A 37 14.30 4.22 -8.34
N LYS A 38 15.19 5.20 -8.50
CA LYS A 38 15.00 6.34 -9.39
C LYS A 38 15.12 5.90 -10.84
N GLU A 39 16.15 5.11 -11.16
CA GLU A 39 16.33 4.55 -12.50
C GLU A 39 15.12 3.68 -12.89
N LEU A 40 14.72 2.78 -11.99
CA LEU A 40 13.58 1.90 -12.23
C LEU A 40 12.28 2.68 -12.39
N ALA A 41 12.00 3.64 -11.50
CA ALA A 41 10.83 4.50 -11.60
C ALA A 41 10.81 5.29 -12.92
N SER A 42 11.97 5.76 -13.40
CA SER A 42 12.05 6.48 -14.68
C SER A 42 11.67 5.59 -15.87
N LYS A 43 12.12 4.33 -15.88
CA LYS A 43 11.73 3.32 -16.90
C LYS A 43 10.24 3.00 -16.83
N MET A 44 9.70 2.87 -15.62
CA MET A 44 8.26 2.65 -15.40
C MET A 44 7.43 3.85 -15.87
N VAL A 45 7.84 5.08 -15.57
CA VAL A 45 7.15 6.29 -16.04
C VAL A 45 7.07 6.32 -17.57
N ALA A 46 8.14 5.95 -18.27
CA ALA A 46 8.12 5.91 -19.73
C ALA A 46 7.08 4.92 -20.29
N LYS A 47 6.90 3.78 -19.63
CA LYS A 47 5.91 2.76 -20.02
C LYS A 47 4.49 3.12 -19.62
N PHE A 48 4.30 3.65 -18.42
CA PHE A 48 3.00 3.79 -17.77
C PHE A 48 2.43 5.21 -17.79
N ALA A 49 3.06 6.18 -18.47
CA ALA A 49 2.63 7.58 -18.47
C ALA A 49 1.15 7.80 -18.82
N LYS A 50 0.55 6.91 -19.64
CA LYS A 50 -0.87 6.99 -20.00
C LYS A 50 -1.80 6.54 -18.87
N ASP A 51 -1.47 5.43 -18.20
CA ASP A 51 -2.29 4.83 -17.14
C ASP A 51 -2.05 5.49 -15.77
N PHE A 52 -0.81 5.95 -15.52
CA PHE A 52 -0.36 6.58 -14.28
C PHE A 52 0.35 7.92 -14.57
N PRO A 53 -0.38 8.96 -14.99
CA PRO A 53 0.20 10.23 -15.41
C PRO A 53 0.76 11.08 -14.26
N GLN A 54 0.27 10.88 -13.04
CA GLN A 54 0.68 11.68 -11.88
C GLN A 54 1.92 11.08 -11.21
N ARG A 55 2.82 11.95 -10.75
CA ARG A 55 4.13 11.58 -10.18
C ARG A 55 4.31 12.28 -8.85
N ASP A 56 4.58 11.49 -7.82
CA ASP A 56 4.85 11.95 -6.47
C ASP A 56 6.12 11.28 -5.92
N GLU A 57 6.64 11.85 -4.85
CA GLU A 57 7.76 11.31 -4.08
C GLU A 57 7.37 11.30 -2.61
N GLU A 58 7.71 10.22 -1.89
CA GLU A 58 7.74 10.28 -0.43
C GLU A 58 9.15 10.63 0.04
N THR A 59 9.22 11.57 0.97
CA THR A 59 10.48 11.99 1.59
C THR A 59 10.42 11.80 3.08
N GLU A 60 11.53 11.36 3.67
CA GLU A 60 11.73 11.35 5.11
C GLU A 60 12.70 12.48 5.47
N GLU A 61 12.40 13.20 6.56
CA GLU A 61 13.31 14.19 7.13
C GLU A 61 14.28 13.48 8.06
N LEU A 62 15.55 13.46 7.68
CA LEU A 62 16.65 12.92 8.47
C LEU A 62 17.49 14.07 9.01
N LEU A 63 18.03 13.90 10.22
CA LEU A 63 18.98 14.87 10.77
C LEU A 63 20.37 14.57 10.17
N GLY A 64 20.80 15.41 9.23
CA GLY A 64 22.15 15.39 8.69
C GLY A 64 23.10 16.14 9.62
N GLN A 65 24.28 15.60 9.85
CA GLN A 65 25.31 16.27 10.64
C GLN A 65 26.34 16.89 9.68
N THR A 66 26.48 18.21 9.74
CA THR A 66 27.61 18.95 9.16
C THR A 66 28.64 19.22 10.24
N GLU A 67 29.85 19.69 9.86
CA GLU A 67 30.90 20.07 10.84
C GLU A 67 30.43 21.13 11.85
N PHE A 68 29.39 21.91 11.54
CA PHE A 68 28.97 23.07 12.33
C PHE A 68 27.53 23.01 12.86
N ALA A 69 26.69 22.11 12.35
CA ALA A 69 25.29 22.02 12.75
C ALA A 69 24.63 20.68 12.37
N ILE A 70 23.57 20.34 13.11
CA ILE A 70 22.59 19.33 12.69
C ILE A 70 21.53 20.04 11.84
N VAL A 71 21.39 19.63 10.58
CA VAL A 71 20.47 20.24 9.60
C VAL A 71 19.49 19.18 9.11
N PRO A 72 18.18 19.49 9.01
CA PRO A 72 17.22 18.57 8.40
C PRO A 72 17.52 18.38 6.91
N VAL A 73 17.74 17.13 6.51
CA VAL A 73 17.96 16.69 5.13
C VAL A 73 16.76 15.86 4.71
N LYS A 74 16.10 16.26 3.62
CA LYS A 74 15.03 15.47 3.00
C LYS A 74 15.63 14.38 2.12
N LYS A 75 15.39 13.12 2.46
CA LYS A 75 15.78 11.96 1.65
C LYS A 75 14.53 11.38 0.99
N ILE A 76 14.55 11.24 -0.33
CA ILE A 76 13.50 10.54 -1.07
C ILE A 76 13.58 9.05 -0.70
N THR A 77 12.49 8.50 -0.18
CA THR A 77 12.37 7.10 0.24
C THR A 77 11.64 6.26 -0.81
N SER A 78 10.76 6.88 -1.60
CA SER A 78 10.07 6.20 -2.69
C SER A 78 9.57 7.14 -3.78
N TYR A 79 9.40 6.56 -4.96
CA TYR A 79 8.78 7.18 -6.13
C TYR A 79 7.39 6.59 -6.33
N ILE A 80 6.39 7.44 -6.58
CA ILE A 80 5.00 7.04 -6.69
C ILE A 80 4.44 7.51 -8.03
N MET A 81 3.77 6.60 -8.74
CA MET A 81 3.02 6.87 -9.96
C MET A 81 1.54 6.63 -9.68
N ARG A 82 0.67 7.62 -9.87
CA ARG A 82 -0.78 7.53 -9.59
C ARG A 82 -1.62 7.66 -10.85
N ASN A 83 -2.76 6.98 -10.85
CA ASN A 83 -3.79 7.22 -11.85
C ASN A 83 -4.68 8.40 -11.46
N ASN A 84 -5.32 9.04 -12.44
CA ASN A 84 -6.10 10.26 -12.21
C ASN A 84 -7.35 10.03 -11.35
N ASP A 85 -8.02 8.89 -11.51
CA ASP A 85 -9.42 8.77 -11.10
C ASP A 85 -9.67 7.74 -9.99
N THR A 86 -8.81 6.72 -9.83
CA THR A 86 -9.13 5.57 -8.96
C THR A 86 -8.22 5.43 -7.75
N ARG A 87 -7.37 6.41 -7.47
CA ARG A 87 -6.40 6.39 -6.35
C ARG A 87 -5.50 5.14 -6.38
N ASN A 88 -5.37 4.49 -7.55
CA ASN A 88 -4.46 3.37 -7.75
C ASN A 88 -3.05 3.92 -7.93
N TYR A 89 -2.05 3.21 -7.42
CA TYR A 89 -0.68 3.67 -7.58
C TYR A 89 0.34 2.52 -7.62
N ILE A 90 1.46 2.82 -8.27
CA ILE A 90 2.69 2.03 -8.23
C ILE A 90 3.68 2.82 -7.39
N LYS A 91 4.24 2.18 -6.37
CA LYS A 91 5.26 2.74 -5.48
C LYS A 91 6.52 1.92 -5.60
N VAL A 92 7.64 2.60 -5.84
CA VAL A 92 8.96 2.01 -5.99
C VAL A 92 9.86 2.56 -4.90
N SER A 93 10.32 1.69 -4.00
CA SER A 93 11.38 1.99 -3.05
C SER A 93 12.63 1.20 -3.41
N GLN A 94 13.73 1.51 -2.75
CA GLN A 94 15.04 0.88 -2.97
C GLN A 94 15.06 -0.65 -2.80
N ASN A 95 14.09 -1.23 -2.11
CA ASN A 95 14.03 -2.65 -1.80
C ASN A 95 12.62 -3.24 -1.96
N SER A 96 11.67 -2.49 -2.52
CA SER A 96 10.31 -2.99 -2.71
C SER A 96 9.61 -2.30 -3.86
N ILE A 97 8.67 -3.04 -4.46
CA ILE A 97 7.72 -2.51 -5.43
C ILE A 97 6.33 -2.84 -4.91
N LEU A 98 5.44 -1.85 -4.88
CA LEU A 98 4.09 -1.99 -4.37
C LEU A 98 3.09 -1.44 -5.39
N LEU A 99 2.05 -2.21 -5.66
CA LEU A 99 0.90 -1.83 -6.44
C LEU A 99 -0.31 -1.83 -5.51
N GLU A 100 -1.03 -0.72 -5.45
CA GLU A 100 -2.28 -0.59 -4.68
C GLU A 100 -3.42 -0.22 -5.60
N TYR A 101 -4.48 -1.02 -5.60
CA TYR A 101 -5.67 -0.83 -6.43
C TYR A 101 -6.91 -0.76 -5.54
N LYS A 102 -7.67 0.34 -5.59
CA LYS A 102 -8.79 0.60 -4.67
C LYS A 102 -10.15 0.05 -5.12
N THR A 103 -10.20 -0.81 -6.14
CA THR A 103 -11.43 -1.48 -6.59
C THR A 103 -11.15 -2.92 -7.07
N TYR A 104 -12.02 -3.87 -6.72
CA TYR A 104 -11.82 -5.29 -7.11
C TYR A 104 -12.00 -5.55 -8.60
N GLU A 105 -12.80 -4.74 -9.29
CA GLU A 105 -13.07 -4.86 -10.74
C GLU A 105 -11.82 -4.71 -11.62
N THR A 106 -10.67 -4.43 -11.00
CA THR A 106 -9.40 -4.18 -11.67
C THR A 106 -8.31 -5.15 -11.23
N PHE A 107 -8.66 -6.31 -10.64
CA PHE A 107 -7.66 -7.30 -10.22
C PHE A 107 -6.85 -7.85 -11.41
N GLU A 108 -7.51 -8.18 -12.51
CA GLU A 108 -6.85 -8.62 -13.75
C GLU A 108 -5.91 -7.54 -14.27
N LYS A 109 -6.38 -6.28 -14.28
CA LYS A 109 -5.55 -5.11 -14.65
C LYS A 109 -4.36 -4.92 -13.71
N LEU A 110 -4.50 -5.21 -12.41
CA LEU A 110 -3.40 -5.18 -11.46
C LEU A 110 -2.35 -6.24 -11.81
N ILE A 111 -2.78 -7.45 -12.17
CA ILE A 111 -1.86 -8.53 -12.57
C ILE A 111 -1.17 -8.19 -13.91
N GLU A 112 -1.88 -7.63 -14.87
CA GLU A 112 -1.30 -7.15 -16.14
C GLU A 112 -0.21 -6.12 -15.89
N ILE A 113 -0.51 -5.06 -15.12
CA ILE A 113 0.46 -4.02 -14.78
C ILE A 113 1.62 -4.60 -13.97
N PHE A 114 1.34 -5.54 -13.07
CA PHE A 114 2.39 -6.22 -12.31
C PHE A 114 3.36 -7.01 -13.21
N ASN A 115 2.85 -7.72 -14.21
CA ASN A 115 3.68 -8.43 -15.18
C ASN A 115 4.52 -7.45 -16.02
N GLU A 116 3.96 -6.30 -16.41
CA GLU A 116 4.72 -5.26 -17.10
C GLU A 116 5.82 -4.65 -16.22
N VAL A 117 5.53 -4.43 -14.93
CA VAL A 117 6.51 -4.01 -13.92
C VAL A 117 7.65 -5.03 -13.82
N LEU A 118 7.34 -6.32 -13.76
CA LEU A 118 8.34 -7.40 -13.74
C LEU A 118 9.18 -7.44 -15.02
N ALA A 119 8.55 -7.23 -16.17
CA ALA A 119 9.24 -7.19 -17.47
C ALA A 119 10.23 -6.03 -17.57
N ILE A 120 10.01 -4.94 -16.82
CA ILE A 120 10.97 -3.84 -16.69
C ILE A 120 12.05 -4.16 -15.66
N TYR A 121 11.68 -4.78 -14.53
CA TYR A 121 12.59 -5.06 -13.43
C TYR A 121 13.62 -6.13 -13.74
N LEU A 122 13.17 -7.31 -14.18
CA LEU A 122 14.00 -8.51 -14.30
C LEU A 122 15.19 -8.36 -15.26
N PRO A 123 15.08 -7.66 -16.41
CA PRO A 123 16.23 -7.46 -17.29
C PRO A 123 17.33 -6.58 -16.69
N VAL A 124 16.97 -5.69 -15.77
CA VAL A 124 17.90 -4.73 -15.15
C VAL A 124 18.52 -5.32 -13.88
N TYR A 125 17.74 -6.11 -13.14
CA TYR A 125 18.10 -6.61 -11.81
C TYR A 125 17.92 -8.14 -11.73
N ALA A 126 18.41 -8.86 -12.74
CA ALA A 126 18.19 -10.30 -12.90
C ALA A 126 18.74 -11.14 -11.73
N GLU A 127 19.81 -10.68 -11.09
CA GLU A 127 20.46 -11.38 -9.98
C GLU A 127 19.89 -11.03 -8.61
N ASN A 128 19.01 -10.01 -8.51
CA ASN A 128 18.44 -9.60 -7.24
C ASN A 128 17.52 -10.68 -6.69
N LYS A 129 17.73 -11.04 -5.43
CA LYS A 129 16.92 -12.08 -4.78
C LYS A 129 15.57 -11.50 -4.33
N ILE A 130 14.49 -12.05 -4.87
CA ILE A 130 13.13 -11.77 -4.39
C ILE A 130 12.92 -12.50 -3.05
N LEU A 131 12.66 -11.75 -1.99
CA LEU A 131 12.40 -12.31 -0.66
C LEU A 131 10.93 -12.66 -0.47
N ARG A 132 10.05 -11.80 -0.98
CA ARG A 132 8.61 -11.94 -0.76
C ARG A 132 7.83 -11.41 -1.95
N VAL A 133 6.80 -12.15 -2.32
CA VAL A 133 5.69 -11.66 -3.13
C VAL A 133 4.43 -11.82 -2.29
N GLY A 134 3.83 -10.70 -1.88
CA GLY A 134 2.66 -10.66 -1.02
C GLY A 134 1.47 -10.06 -1.75
N LEU A 135 0.33 -10.74 -1.67
CA LEU A 135 -0.96 -10.21 -2.12
C LEU A 135 -1.87 -10.07 -0.90
N ARG A 136 -2.30 -8.85 -0.61
CA ARG A 136 -3.18 -8.53 0.52
C ARG A 136 -4.47 -7.90 0.02
N LYS A 137 -5.61 -8.44 0.48
CA LYS A 137 -6.93 -7.83 0.29
C LYS A 137 -7.30 -7.09 1.57
N ILE A 138 -7.71 -5.83 1.44
CA ILE A 138 -8.20 -5.01 2.55
C ILE A 138 -9.67 -4.71 2.28
N ASN A 139 -10.53 -5.19 3.17
CA ASN A 139 -11.94 -4.83 3.20
C ASN A 139 -12.09 -3.67 4.16
N LEU A 140 -12.50 -2.50 3.64
CA LEU A 140 -12.81 -1.34 4.46
C LEU A 140 -14.32 -1.32 4.69
N PHE A 141 -14.73 -1.30 5.96
CA PHE A 141 -16.10 -1.07 6.34
C PHE A 141 -16.25 0.43 6.65
N ASP A 142 -16.80 1.17 5.69
CA ASP A 142 -17.19 2.56 5.94
C ASP A 142 -18.59 2.52 6.56
N LYS A 143 -18.67 2.58 7.89
CA LYS A 143 -19.94 2.82 8.55
C LYS A 143 -20.26 4.30 8.33
N GLU A 144 -21.49 4.64 7.96
CA GLU A 144 -21.91 6.05 8.01
C GLU A 144 -21.87 6.51 9.47
N GLU A 145 -20.75 7.08 9.88
CA GLU A 145 -20.49 7.49 11.25
C GLU A 145 -21.11 8.86 11.50
N LYS A 146 -22.40 8.89 11.81
CA LYS A 146 -22.92 9.94 12.69
C LYS A 146 -22.51 9.57 14.13
N ASN A 147 -21.46 10.20 14.67
CA ASN A 147 -21.02 10.16 16.08
C ASN A 147 -20.25 8.92 16.58
N SER A 148 -19.25 8.43 15.86
CA SER A 148 -18.44 7.24 16.24
C SER A 148 -17.17 7.48 17.05
N MET A 149 -16.60 8.70 17.00
CA MET A 149 -15.35 9.06 17.69
C MET A 149 -15.39 8.81 19.21
N GLU A 150 -16.58 8.69 19.79
CA GLU A 150 -16.75 8.57 21.24
C GLU A 150 -16.57 7.13 21.79
N LYS A 151 -16.46 6.07 20.97
CA LYS A 151 -16.48 4.67 21.48
C LYS A 151 -15.55 3.69 20.77
N PHE A 152 -14.28 4.03 20.60
CA PHE A 152 -13.30 3.09 20.03
C PHE A 152 -12.77 2.05 21.04
N GLU A 153 -12.81 2.33 22.35
CA GLU A 153 -12.28 1.43 23.40
C GLU A 153 -12.85 0.01 23.34
N GLY A 154 -14.15 -0.13 23.02
CA GLY A 154 -14.81 -1.44 22.92
C GLY A 154 -14.39 -2.31 21.72
N TYR A 155 -13.57 -1.78 20.82
CA TYR A 155 -13.03 -2.51 19.66
C TYR A 155 -11.58 -2.96 19.87
N PHE A 156 -10.90 -2.43 20.88
CA PHE A 156 -9.56 -2.86 21.24
C PHE A 156 -9.61 -4.00 22.26
N ASN A 157 -8.67 -4.94 22.14
CA ASN A 157 -8.46 -5.92 23.19
C ASN A 157 -8.04 -5.18 24.48
N GLU A 158 -8.59 -5.56 25.63
CA GLU A 158 -8.26 -4.95 26.93
C GLU A 158 -6.75 -4.92 27.22
N LEU A 159 -5.98 -5.86 26.66
CA LEU A 159 -4.51 -5.92 26.76
C LEU A 159 -3.77 -4.87 25.93
N LEU A 160 -4.47 -4.16 25.03
CA LEU A 160 -3.93 -3.14 24.13
C LEU A 160 -4.33 -1.72 24.56
N LEU A 161 -5.09 -1.59 25.64
CA LEU A 161 -5.44 -0.32 26.25
C LEU A 161 -4.45 -0.03 27.40
N PRO A 162 -3.97 1.23 27.56
CA PRO A 162 -2.98 1.61 28.56
C PRO A 162 -3.47 1.49 30.01
#